data_AF-A0A672MV00-F1
#
_entry.id   AF-A0A672MV00-F1
#
_cell.length_a   1.000
_cell.length_b   1.000
_cell.length_c   1.000
_cell.angle_alpha   90.00
_cell.angle_beta   90.00
_cell.angle_gamma   90.00
#
_symmetry.space_group_name_H-M   'P 1'
#
loop_
_entity.id
_entity.type
_entity.pdbx_description
1 polymer ?
#
loop_
_entity_poly.entity_id
_entity_poly.type
_entity_poly.pdbx_seq_one_letter_code
_entity_poly.pdbx_strand_id
1 'polypeptide(L)' 'MASLCRRQQCTIERRGFRQELDSWRHKLIHCVGFESILEGLFGPGLVKDLTLFQGQCYIGYD' A
#
# COMPACT_ATOMS: atom_id res chain seq x y z
N MET A 1 37.58 -0.25 9.36
CA MET A 1 36.49 -1.23 9.61
C MET A 1 35.25 -0.62 10.29
N ALA A 2 35.40 0.34 11.22
CA ALA A 2 34.25 0.94 11.93
C ALA A 2 33.22 1.69 11.05
N SER A 3 33.64 2.33 9.96
CA SER A 3 32.76 3.08 9.05
C SER A 3 31.81 2.19 8.22
N LEU A 4 32.26 0.98 7.87
CA LEU A 4 31.43 -0.01 7.16
C LEU A 4 30.32 -0.55 8.08
N CYS A 5 30.65 -0.77 9.35
CA CYS A 5 29.72 -1.23 10.38
C CYS A 5 28.60 -0.20 10.64
N ARG A 6 28.93 1.10 10.73
CA ARG A 6 27.94 2.20 10.84
C ARG A 6 27.02 2.31 9.62
N ARG A 7 27.52 2.12 8.39
CA ARG A 7 26.68 2.15 7.17
C ARG A 7 25.73 0.95 7.10
N GLN A 8 26.18 -0.23 7.51
CA GLN A 8 25.33 -1.42 7.56
C GLN A 8 24.23 -1.26 8.61
N GLN A 9 24.56 -0.75 9.81
CA GLN A 9 23.57 -0.43 10.85
C GLN A 9 22.51 0.57 10.35
N CYS A 10 22.93 1.67 9.70
CA CYS A 10 22.01 2.65 9.11
C CYS A 10 21.12 2.03 8.00
N THR A 11 21.66 1.10 7.22
CA THR A 11 20.88 0.39 6.19
C THR A 11 19.84 -0.54 6.81
N ILE A 12 20.18 -1.23 7.89
CA ILE A 12 19.27 -2.12 8.63
C ILE A 12 18.16 -1.30 9.30
N GLU A 13 18.50 -0.20 9.98
CA GLU A 13 17.53 0.69 10.61
C GLU A 13 16.55 1.29 9.58
N ARG A 14 17.06 1.73 8.43
CA ARG A 14 16.20 2.21 7.32
C ARG A 14 15.28 1.13 6.77
N ARG A 15 15.75 -0.12 6.69
CA ARG A 15 14.90 -1.26 6.29
C ARG A 15 13.82 -1.53 7.34
N GLY A 16 14.15 -1.50 8.62
CA GLY A 16 13.19 -1.66 9.72
C GLY A 16 12.11 -0.58 9.70
N PHE A 17 12.50 0.69 9.59
CA PHE A 17 11.55 1.80 9.49
C PHE A 17 10.65 1.69 8.25
N ARG A 18 11.20 1.26 7.11
CA ARG A 18 10.40 1.03 5.90
C ARG A 18 9.42 -0.12 6.07
N GLN A 19 9.80 -1.20 6.75
CA GLN A 19 8.89 -2.31 7.08
C GLN A 19 7.76 -1.85 8.01
N GLU A 20 8.05 -1.02 9.01
CA GLU A 20 7.02 -0.46 9.89
C GLU A 20 6.05 0.40 9.09
N LEU A 21 6.54 1.30 8.23
CA LEU A 21 5.68 2.11 7.36
C LEU A 21 4.82 1.26 6.42
N ASP A 22 5.40 0.22 5.80
CA ASP A 22 4.65 -0.67 4.92
C ASP A 22 3.59 -1.47 5.70
N SER A 23 3.89 -1.88 6.94
CA SER A 23 2.93 -2.52 7.84
C SER A 23 1.79 -1.56 8.19
N TRP A 24 2.11 -0.30 8.51
CA TRP A 24 1.12 0.74 8.77
C TRP A 24 0.25 1.02 7.55
N ARG A 25 0.84 1.13 6.36
CA ARG A 25 0.11 1.30 5.10
C ARG A 25 -0.89 0.16 4.90
N HIS A 26 -0.46 -1.09 5.13
CA HIS A 26 -1.33 -2.25 4.99
C HIS A 26 -2.47 -2.24 6.01
N LYS A 27 -2.17 -1.96 7.28
CA LYS A 27 -3.19 -1.83 8.35
C LYS A 27 -4.18 -0.71 8.04
N LEU A 28 -3.71 0.43 7.55
CA LEU A 28 -4.59 1.55 7.20
C LEU A 28 -5.56 1.18 6.08
N ILE A 29 -5.04 0.59 4.99
CA ILE A 29 -5.88 0.14 3.88
C ILE A 29 -6.88 -0.92 4.33
N HIS A 30 -6.48 -1.86 5.19
CA HIS A 30 -7.37 -2.89 5.70
C HIS A 30 -8.44 -2.33 6.65
N CYS A 31 -8.06 -1.45 7.58
CA CYS A 31 -8.99 -0.89 8.57
C CYS A 31 -9.98 0.09 7.96
N VAL A 32 -9.54 0.91 6.99
CA VAL A 32 -10.38 1.94 6.36
C VAL A 32 -11.08 1.40 5.12
N GLY A 33 -10.48 0.42 4.43
CA GLY A 33 -10.92 -0.05 3.12
C GLY A 33 -10.34 0.81 1.99
N PHE A 34 -9.83 0.15 0.94
CA PHE A 34 -9.25 0.84 -0.22
C PHE A 34 -10.26 1.74 -0.93
N GLU A 35 -11.48 1.25 -1.16
CA GLU A 35 -12.55 2.00 -1.83
C GLU A 35 -12.94 3.26 -1.05
N SER A 36 -13.02 3.18 0.28
CA SER A 36 -13.33 4.34 1.13
C SER A 36 -12.23 5.40 1.12
N ILE A 37 -10.96 4.99 0.99
CA ILE A 37 -9.83 5.91 0.81
C ILE A 37 -9.95 6.61 -0.55
N LEU A 38 -10.24 5.86 -1.62
CA LEU A 38 -10.39 6.43 -2.95
C LEU A 38 -11.58 7.39 -3.05
N GLU A 39 -12.72 7.02 -2.46
CA GLU A 39 -13.90 7.88 -2.39
C GLU A 39 -13.59 9.19 -1.63
N GLY A 40 -12.85 9.11 -0.53
CA GLY A 40 -12.46 10.29 0.25
C GLY A 40 -11.50 11.25 -0.47
N LEU A 41 -10.58 10.74 -1.30
CA LEU A 41 -9.58 11.56 -1.98
C LEU A 41 -10.04 12.08 -3.35
N PHE A 42 -10.74 11.24 -4.12
CA PHE A 42 -11.07 11.50 -5.51
C PHE A 42 -12.58 11.66 -5.74
N GLY A 43 -13.38 11.46 -4.69
CA GLY A 43 -14.83 11.44 -4.78
C GLY A 43 -15.37 10.11 -5.34
N PRO A 44 -16.70 9.97 -5.37
CA PRO A 44 -17.35 8.70 -5.74
C PRO A 44 -17.23 8.35 -7.23
N GLY A 45 -16.80 9.28 -8.10
CA GLY A 45 -16.67 9.03 -9.54
C GLY A 45 -15.61 7.98 -9.87
N LEU A 46 -14.43 8.09 -9.26
CA LEU A 46 -13.31 7.18 -9.51
C LEU A 46 -13.61 5.74 -9.05
N VAL A 47 -14.28 5.59 -7.90
CA VAL A 47 -14.68 4.27 -7.37
C VAL A 47 -15.66 3.60 -8.33
N LYS A 48 -16.65 4.33 -8.87
CA LYS A 48 -17.59 3.80 -9.87
C LYS A 48 -16.87 3.30 -11.11
N ASP A 49 -15.91 4.07 -11.63
CA ASP A 49 -15.14 3.66 -12.80
C ASP A 49 -14.33 2.39 -12.52
N LEU A 50 -13.70 2.26 -11.35
CA LEU A 50 -12.96 1.06 -10.95
C LEU A 50 -13.86 -0.17 -10.81
N THR A 51 -15.05 -0.02 -10.22
CA THR A 51 -16.02 -1.13 -10.12
C THR A 51 -16.51 -1.63 -11.48
N LEU A 52 -16.60 -0.75 -12.49
CA LEU A 52 -16.93 -1.14 -13.87
C LEU A 52 -15.84 -2.05 -14.48
N PHE A 53 -14.56 -1.82 -14.13
CA PHE A 53 -13.46 -2.67 -14.59
C PHE A 53 -13.34 -3.99 -13.80
N GLN A 54 -13.74 -4.05 -12.53
CA GLN A 54 -13.75 -5.31 -11.77
C GLN A 54 -14.64 -6.37 -12.42
N GLY A 55 -15.78 -5.97 -13.00
CA GLY A 55 -16.67 -6.88 -13.73
C GLY A 55 -16.06 -7.49 -15.00
N GLN A 56 -15.01 -6.89 -15.58
CA GLN A 56 -14.33 -7.43 -16.76
C GLN A 56 -13.29 -8.51 -16.40
N CYS A 57 -12.74 -8.49 -15.18
CA CYS A 57 -11.74 -9.47 -14.75
C CYS A 57 -12.33 -10.80 -14.24
N TYR A 58 -13.61 -10.84 -13.83
CA TYR A 58 -14.27 -12.09 -13.42
C TYR A 58 -14.63 -13.03 -14.58
N ILE A 59 -14.46 -12.60 -15.84
CA ILE A 59 -14.73 -13.42 -17.04
C ILE A 59 -13.48 -14.20 -17.49
N GLY A 60 -12.33 -14.03 -16.83
CA GLY A 60 -11.05 -14.64 -17.20
C GLY A 60 -10.49 -15.71 -16.26
N TYR A 61 -11.30 -16.21 -15.32
CA TYR A 61 -10.96 -17.33 -14.44
C TYR A 61 -12.03 -18.44 -14.50
N ASP A 62 -12.46 -18.80 -15.71
CA ASP A 62 -13.04 -20.11 -16.02
C ASP A 62 -12.19 -20.78 -17.11
#